data_AF-A0A536S324-F1
#
_entry.id   AF-A0A536S324-F1
#
_cell.length_a   1.000
_cell.length_b   1.000
_cell.length_c   1.000
_cell.angle_alpha   90.00
_cell.angle_beta   90.00
_cell.angle_gamma   90.00
#
_symmetry.space_group_name_H-M   'P 1'
#
loop_
_entity.id
_entity.type
_entity.pdbx_description
1 polymer ?
#
loop_
_entity_poly.entity_id
_entity_poly.type
_entity_poly.pdbx_seq_one_letter_code
_entity_poly.pdbx_strand_id
1 'polypeptide(L)'
;MVRPLVTICAVVALLLAQSARSTPVSAAQGYPVSYHSFGLSSGDGTTIKGGGLTLSGHGLTTTTYTDPFLGTTASYEFGSWTSPEWSTGFGFTELVSSWIAQTPARTFIRVYMRADRGDGTFTKWYTMGIWASGDGDIYRRSVGGQGDGDGYIAIDTFFAKDHPMLGYELRLELYRAAGSNVSPSVTRIGAVASDPVNTKPYLPSATTMKSTIVLAVPTYSQEIHSGQYAKEYDGGGEAWCSPTSTSMVVAYWGSGPKSIDYAYVLNDYPGIADPWIDYAARFVFDYHYHGAGNWPFNVAYAGRFGLDGEVTQLHSLAEAEQFIKAGIPLVASIAFTSNKLDGFLFKSTAGHLLVIVGFMANGDPVVNDPAATSDGTVQRTYDRAQFEQNWMTSTGGIVYVIHPASVPLPAGTGNW
;
A
#
# COMPACT_ATOMS: atom_id res chain seq x y z
N MET A 1 43.97 -55.05 -59.50
CA MET A 1 44.98 -54.51 -58.55
C MET A 1 44.21 -53.74 -57.49
N VAL A 2 43.99 -54.35 -56.32
CA VAL A 2 44.75 -54.12 -55.07
C VAL A 2 44.40 -52.76 -54.41
N ARG A 3 43.61 -52.85 -53.32
CA ARG A 3 43.47 -51.85 -52.22
C ARG A 3 44.78 -51.78 -51.40
N PRO A 4 45.01 -50.74 -50.56
CA PRO A 4 44.58 -50.77 -49.14
C PRO A 4 43.93 -49.43 -48.68
N LEU A 5 42.92 -49.41 -47.78
CA LEU A 5 42.96 -49.49 -46.29
C LEU A 5 43.82 -48.36 -45.66
N VAL A 6 43.33 -47.55 -44.70
CA VAL A 6 43.04 -47.87 -43.28
C VAL A 6 41.96 -46.86 -42.74
N THR A 7 40.74 -47.23 -42.31
CA THR A 7 40.23 -47.70 -40.96
C THR A 7 40.50 -46.72 -39.79
N ILE A 8 39.69 -46.48 -38.73
CA ILE A 8 38.51 -47.08 -38.04
C ILE A 8 38.09 -46.02 -36.96
N CYS A 9 36.84 -45.68 -36.66
CA CYS A 9 35.88 -46.24 -35.67
C CYS A 9 34.84 -45.10 -35.41
N ALA A 10 33.55 -45.27 -35.11
CA ALA A 10 32.94 -46.23 -34.21
C ALA A 10 31.42 -46.34 -34.44
N VAL A 11 30.96 -47.59 -34.42
CA VAL A 11 29.76 -48.16 -33.75
C VAL A 11 28.54 -47.27 -33.51
N VAL A 12 27.45 -47.66 -34.17
CA VAL A 12 26.06 -47.39 -33.79
C VAL A 12 25.68 -48.33 -32.64
N ALA A 13 25.12 -47.78 -31.56
CA ALA A 13 24.30 -48.54 -30.61
C ALA A 13 23.01 -47.76 -30.31
N LEU A 14 21.91 -48.45 -30.58
CA LEU A 14 20.51 -48.02 -30.44
C LEU A 14 20.02 -48.28 -29.00
N LEU A 15 18.97 -47.53 -28.62
CA LEU A 15 17.95 -47.82 -27.59
C LEU A 15 18.23 -47.41 -26.13
N LEU A 16 17.54 -46.37 -25.66
CA LEU A 16 16.29 -46.52 -24.90
C LEU A 16 15.73 -45.13 -24.57
N ALA A 17 14.50 -44.88 -25.00
CA ALA A 17 13.71 -43.73 -24.60
C ALA A 17 13.38 -43.84 -23.11
N GLN A 18 13.88 -42.89 -22.31
CA GLN A 18 13.19 -42.46 -21.10
C GLN A 18 12.79 -41.00 -21.32
N SER A 19 11.53 -40.82 -21.67
CA SER A 19 10.82 -39.55 -21.64
C SER A 19 10.68 -39.10 -20.19
N ALA A 20 11.74 -38.52 -19.64
CA ALA A 20 11.60 -37.58 -18.54
C ALA A 20 10.96 -36.32 -19.13
N ARG A 21 9.63 -36.23 -19.04
CA ARG A 21 8.94 -34.93 -19.12
C ARG A 21 9.45 -34.13 -17.93
N SER A 22 10.47 -33.31 -18.15
CA SER A 22 10.74 -32.18 -17.27
C SER A 22 9.50 -31.28 -17.32
N THR A 23 8.71 -31.33 -16.26
CA THR A 23 7.77 -30.24 -15.96
C THR A 23 8.59 -28.96 -15.89
N PRO A 24 8.30 -27.91 -16.66
CA PRO A 24 8.89 -26.62 -16.36
C PRO A 24 8.18 -26.10 -15.11
N VAL A 25 8.67 -26.48 -13.93
CA VAL A 25 8.52 -25.64 -12.75
C VAL A 25 9.56 -24.54 -12.91
N SER A 26 9.26 -23.58 -13.79
CA SER A 26 9.89 -22.27 -13.71
C SER A 26 8.88 -21.42 -12.98
N ALA A 27 8.91 -21.45 -11.64
CA ALA A 27 8.32 -20.38 -10.87
C ALA A 27 8.90 -19.07 -11.42
N ALA A 28 8.06 -18.10 -11.76
CA ALA A 28 8.52 -16.74 -11.95
C ALA A 28 9.30 -16.40 -10.67
N GLN A 29 10.61 -16.17 -10.80
CA GLN A 29 11.44 -15.88 -9.64
C GLN A 29 11.00 -14.48 -9.21
N GLY A 30 10.09 -14.43 -8.24
CA GLY A 30 9.63 -13.19 -7.63
C GLY A 30 10.85 -12.39 -7.20
N TYR A 31 10.84 -11.10 -7.46
CA TYR A 31 11.84 -10.20 -6.89
C TYR A 31 11.68 -10.22 -5.36
N PRO A 32 12.75 -9.97 -4.60
CA PRO A 32 12.68 -10.11 -3.17
C PRO A 32 11.80 -9.02 -2.56
N VAL A 33 10.88 -9.45 -1.69
CA VAL A 33 9.98 -8.61 -0.91
C VAL A 33 10.05 -9.07 0.55
N SER A 34 10.13 -8.11 1.47
CA SER A 34 10.00 -8.37 2.91
C SER A 34 9.07 -7.34 3.52
N TYR A 35 8.01 -7.80 4.18
CA TYR A 35 7.22 -7.00 5.09
C TYR A 35 7.62 -7.31 6.53
N HIS A 36 7.71 -6.28 7.36
CA HIS A 36 7.88 -6.45 8.79
C HIS A 36 7.00 -5.47 9.57
N SER A 37 6.20 -6.01 10.47
CA SER A 37 5.46 -5.24 11.48
C SER A 37 6.25 -5.24 12.79
N PHE A 38 6.45 -4.07 13.39
CA PHE A 38 7.19 -3.95 14.63
C PHE A 38 6.28 -3.98 15.85
N GLY A 39 6.69 -4.76 16.85
CA GLY A 39 6.12 -4.67 18.19
C GLY A 39 6.43 -3.30 18.81
N LEU A 40 5.40 -2.59 19.26
CA LEU A 40 5.54 -1.30 19.92
C LEU A 40 5.97 -1.49 21.38
N SER A 41 6.83 -0.59 21.86
CA SER A 41 7.32 -0.55 23.24
C SER A 41 7.37 0.90 23.74
N SER A 42 7.57 1.11 25.04
CA SER A 42 7.81 2.46 25.57
C SER A 42 9.11 3.03 24.98
N GLY A 43 9.11 4.32 24.65
CA GLY A 43 10.29 5.08 24.24
C GLY A 43 10.39 6.39 25.01
N ASP A 44 11.14 7.35 24.48
CA ASP A 44 11.33 8.66 25.11
C ASP A 44 10.02 9.45 25.15
N GLY A 45 9.46 9.62 26.34
CA GLY A 45 8.18 10.33 26.51
C GLY A 45 6.96 9.56 25.98
N THR A 46 7.09 8.29 25.62
CA THR A 46 5.99 7.44 25.14
C THR A 46 5.83 6.18 26.00
N THR A 47 4.64 5.59 26.02
CA THR A 47 4.33 4.39 26.80
C THR A 47 3.24 3.56 26.15
N ILE A 48 3.14 2.27 26.48
CA ILE A 48 2.06 1.40 26.01
C ILE A 48 0.86 1.51 26.96
N LYS A 49 -0.31 1.87 26.42
CA LYS A 49 -1.58 1.93 27.14
C LYS A 49 -2.72 1.47 26.25
N GLY A 50 -3.56 0.58 26.77
CA GLY A 50 -4.74 0.10 26.03
C GLY A 50 -4.41 -0.63 24.72
N GLY A 51 -3.22 -1.24 24.62
CA GLY A 51 -2.78 -1.94 23.42
C GLY A 51 -2.13 -1.06 22.34
N GLY A 52 -1.92 0.23 22.60
CA GLY A 52 -1.23 1.15 21.67
C GLY A 52 -0.13 1.98 22.33
N LEU A 53 0.78 2.48 21.51
CA LEU A 53 1.78 3.49 21.88
C LEU A 53 1.10 4.84 22.00
N THR A 54 1.24 5.47 23.17
CA THR A 54 0.66 6.78 23.51
C THR A 54 1.75 7.67 24.12
N LEU A 55 1.47 8.98 24.24
CA LEU A 55 2.30 9.88 25.06
C LEU A 55 2.22 9.49 26.54
N SER A 56 3.37 9.52 27.20
CA SER A 56 3.49 9.33 28.64
C SER A 56 3.24 10.66 29.37
N GLY A 57 3.09 10.61 30.70
CA GLY A 57 2.85 11.80 31.53
C GLY A 57 4.10 12.64 31.82
N HIS A 58 5.28 12.22 31.37
CA HIS A 58 6.58 12.86 31.66
C HIS A 58 7.56 12.63 30.50
N GLY A 59 8.74 13.26 30.52
CA GLY A 59 9.76 13.06 29.48
C GLY A 59 9.37 13.58 28.09
N LEU A 60 8.34 14.43 28.01
CA LEU A 60 7.93 15.06 26.76
C LEU A 60 8.84 16.24 26.43
N THR A 61 9.14 16.41 25.13
CA THR A 61 9.87 17.56 24.61
C THR A 61 8.88 18.58 24.07
N THR A 62 9.06 19.86 24.40
CA THR A 62 8.28 20.95 23.80
C THR A 62 8.94 21.42 22.51
N THR A 63 8.14 21.64 21.48
CA THR A 63 8.57 22.21 20.20
C THR A 63 7.52 23.14 19.63
N THR A 64 7.88 23.87 18.59
CA THR A 64 6.97 24.68 17.79
C THR A 64 6.81 24.02 16.43
N TYR A 65 5.57 23.89 15.97
CA TYR A 65 5.26 23.39 14.64
C TYR A 65 4.53 24.47 13.85
N THR A 66 5.07 24.79 12.67
CA THR A 66 4.41 25.64 11.68
C THR A 66 3.90 24.75 10.56
N ASP A 67 2.59 24.78 10.33
CA ASP A 67 1.99 24.13 9.18
C ASP A 67 2.12 25.07 7.96
N PRO A 68 2.87 24.68 6.91
CA PRO A 68 3.11 25.51 5.73
C PRO A 68 1.88 25.67 4.83
N PHE A 69 0.85 24.84 4.98
CA PHE A 69 -0.36 24.91 4.15
C PHE A 69 -1.51 25.62 4.88
N LEU A 70 -1.64 25.42 6.19
CA LEU A 70 -2.58 26.19 7.03
C LEU A 70 -2.04 27.58 7.39
N GLY A 71 -0.71 27.78 7.37
CA GLY A 71 -0.07 29.01 7.83
C GLY A 71 -0.12 29.20 9.36
N THR A 72 -0.56 28.19 10.11
CA THR A 72 -0.69 28.25 11.56
C THR A 72 0.59 27.81 12.26
N THR A 73 0.94 28.48 13.35
CA THR A 73 2.05 28.08 14.23
C THR A 73 1.54 27.82 15.63
N ALA A 74 1.86 26.67 16.19
CA ALA A 74 1.46 26.29 17.54
C ALA A 74 2.58 25.54 18.28
N SER A 75 2.52 25.58 19.61
CA SER A 75 3.42 24.80 20.47
C SER A 75 2.84 23.41 20.73
N TYR A 76 3.71 22.40 20.64
CA TYR A 76 3.39 21.00 20.85
C TYR A 76 4.34 20.38 21.87
N GLU A 77 3.84 19.39 22.59
CA GLU A 77 4.64 18.43 23.34
C GLU A 77 4.67 17.12 22.55
N PHE A 78 5.84 16.49 22.47
CA PHE A 78 5.98 15.23 21.78
C PHE A 78 6.87 14.24 22.54
N GLY A 79 6.65 12.97 22.24
CA GLY A 79 7.50 11.85 22.61
C GLY A 79 7.83 11.03 21.37
N SER A 80 8.84 10.19 21.46
CA SER A 80 9.31 9.36 20.35
C SER A 80 9.45 7.89 20.72
N TRP A 81 9.45 7.06 19.70
CA TRP A 81 9.77 5.63 19.75
C TRP A 81 10.54 5.27 18.49
N THR A 82 11.58 4.44 18.61
CA THR A 82 12.36 3.92 17.48
C THR A 82 12.34 2.41 17.55
N SER A 83 12.10 1.74 16.41
CA SER A 83 12.14 0.29 16.32
C SER A 83 13.55 -0.25 16.52
N PRO A 84 13.71 -1.55 16.85
CA PRO A 84 14.93 -2.26 16.52
C PRO A 84 15.22 -2.18 15.02
N GLU A 85 16.47 -2.42 14.65
CA GLU A 85 16.85 -2.61 13.24
C GLU A 85 16.22 -3.91 12.69
N TRP A 86 15.66 -3.83 11.49
CA TRP A 86 15.23 -4.99 10.72
C TRP A 86 16.15 -5.21 9.52
N SER A 87 16.78 -6.38 9.45
CA SER A 87 17.51 -6.81 8.25
C SER A 87 16.58 -7.56 7.31
N THR A 88 16.50 -7.11 6.07
CA THR A 88 15.66 -7.71 5.03
C THR A 88 16.20 -9.05 4.52
N GLY A 89 17.49 -9.33 4.75
CA GLY A 89 18.18 -10.52 4.22
C GLY A 89 18.56 -10.40 2.73
N PHE A 90 18.26 -9.26 2.10
CA PHE A 90 18.61 -8.91 0.72
C PHE A 90 18.74 -7.39 0.58
N GLY A 91 19.43 -6.91 -0.45
CA GLY A 91 19.49 -5.48 -0.74
C GLY A 91 18.16 -4.95 -1.30
N PHE A 92 17.53 -3.97 -0.66
CA PHE A 92 16.30 -3.34 -1.15
C PHE A 92 16.59 -1.98 -1.78
N THR A 93 15.83 -1.62 -2.81
CA THR A 93 15.90 -0.32 -3.48
C THR A 93 14.67 0.53 -3.20
N GLU A 94 13.58 -0.07 -2.70
CA GLU A 94 12.33 0.61 -2.38
C GLU A 94 11.83 0.23 -0.99
N LEU A 95 11.22 1.17 -0.27
CA LEU A 95 10.55 0.92 1.01
C LEU A 95 9.31 1.81 1.18
N VAL A 96 8.20 1.19 1.59
CA VAL A 96 6.97 1.89 1.98
C VAL A 96 6.61 1.54 3.41
N SER A 97 6.54 2.54 4.29
CA SER A 97 6.08 2.35 5.67
C SER A 97 4.58 2.63 5.78
N SER A 98 3.86 1.82 6.56
CA SER A 98 2.44 2.01 6.85
C SER A 98 2.16 1.86 8.35
N TRP A 99 1.06 2.45 8.82
CA TRP A 99 0.72 2.52 10.23
C TRP A 99 -0.78 2.59 10.47
N ILE A 100 -1.20 2.19 11.67
CA ILE A 100 -2.55 2.40 12.19
C ILE A 100 -2.47 3.32 13.39
N ALA A 101 -3.13 4.47 13.30
CA ALA A 101 -3.09 5.50 14.33
C ALA A 101 -4.44 6.22 14.51
N GLN A 102 -4.80 6.41 15.77
CA GLN A 102 -5.87 7.31 16.19
C GLN A 102 -5.25 8.63 16.61
N THR A 103 -5.67 9.71 15.97
CA THR A 103 -5.21 11.06 16.30
C THR A 103 -6.44 11.95 16.54
N PRO A 104 -6.93 12.00 17.80
CA PRO A 104 -7.97 12.95 18.17
C PRO A 104 -7.54 14.40 17.91
N ALA A 105 -8.50 15.33 17.95
CA ALA A 105 -8.19 16.75 17.76
C ALA A 105 -7.02 17.21 18.66
N ARG A 106 -6.20 18.10 18.11
CA ARG A 106 -4.97 18.66 18.69
C ARG A 106 -3.83 17.67 18.83
N THR A 107 -3.89 16.55 18.10
CA THR A 107 -2.82 15.55 18.06
C THR A 107 -2.50 15.14 16.64
N PHE A 108 -1.27 14.71 16.42
CA PHE A 108 -0.83 14.12 15.16
C PHE A 108 0.37 13.22 15.41
N ILE A 109 0.81 12.49 14.39
CA ILE A 109 2.06 11.74 14.43
C ILE A 109 2.94 12.09 13.24
N ARG A 110 4.23 11.80 13.38
CA ARG A 110 5.17 11.78 12.27
C ARG A 110 5.90 10.44 12.23
N VAL A 111 6.00 9.90 11.03
CA VAL A 111 6.65 8.61 10.75
C VAL A 111 7.93 8.86 9.99
N TYR A 112 9.00 8.21 10.42
CA TYR A 112 10.31 8.32 9.79
C TYR A 112 10.87 6.94 9.49
N MET A 113 11.81 6.91 8.54
CA MET A 113 12.69 5.78 8.31
C MET A 113 14.15 6.21 8.26
N ARG A 114 15.07 5.27 8.52
CA ARG A 114 16.46 5.33 8.05
C ARG A 114 16.89 3.92 7.63
N ALA A 115 17.88 3.84 6.76
CA ALA A 115 18.33 2.57 6.18
C ALA A 115 19.80 2.30 6.48
N ASP A 116 20.15 1.03 6.64
CA ASP A 116 21.54 0.56 6.69
C ASP A 116 22.14 0.56 5.29
N ARG A 117 23.25 1.30 5.13
CA ARG A 117 24.00 1.45 3.88
C ARG A 117 24.90 0.24 3.59
N GLY A 118 25.02 -0.70 4.54
CA GLY A 118 25.85 -1.89 4.43
C GLY A 118 27.35 -1.66 4.63
N ASP A 119 27.75 -0.42 4.92
CA ASP A 119 29.13 -0.03 5.28
C ASP A 119 29.30 0.26 6.78
N GLY A 120 28.32 -0.17 7.60
CA GLY A 120 28.28 0.07 9.04
C GLY A 120 27.72 1.44 9.43
N THR A 121 27.16 2.19 8.48
CA THR A 121 26.49 3.47 8.72
C THR A 121 25.05 3.48 8.22
N PHE A 122 24.24 4.35 8.82
CA PHE A 122 22.87 4.58 8.40
C PHE A 122 22.77 5.84 7.54
N THR A 123 21.76 5.85 6.68
CA THR A 123 21.27 7.09 6.06
C THR A 123 20.76 8.06 7.14
N LYS A 124 20.52 9.32 6.74
CA LYS A 124 19.74 10.23 7.59
C LYS A 124 18.32 9.71 7.80
N TRP A 125 17.62 10.30 8.77
CA TRP A 125 16.17 10.09 8.89
C TRP A 125 15.42 10.80 7.76
N TYR A 126 14.59 10.05 7.06
CA TYR A 126 13.61 10.55 6.09
C TYR A 126 12.22 10.52 6.72
N THR A 127 11.39 11.53 6.44
CA THR A 127 9.99 11.56 6.86
C THR A 127 9.14 10.81 5.85
N MET A 128 8.47 9.75 6.30
CA MET A 128 7.54 8.96 5.48
C MET A 128 6.13 9.55 5.46
N GLY A 129 5.75 10.29 6.51
CA GLY A 129 4.48 10.99 6.53
C GLY A 129 4.24 11.76 7.82
N ILE A 130 3.45 12.83 7.71
CA ILE A 130 2.85 13.55 8.83
C ILE A 130 1.36 13.27 8.79
N TRP A 131 0.85 12.59 9.82
CA TRP A 131 -0.52 12.08 9.85
C TRP A 131 -1.33 12.67 11.00
N ALA A 132 -2.46 13.27 10.65
CA ALA A 132 -3.59 13.51 11.55
C ALA A 132 -4.82 12.90 10.89
N SER A 133 -5.83 12.55 11.68
CA SER A 133 -7.10 11.96 11.22
C SER A 133 -8.05 13.05 10.74
N GLY A 134 -7.99 14.25 11.32
CA GLY A 134 -8.70 15.43 10.83
C GLY A 134 -7.75 16.39 10.12
N ASP A 135 -8.32 17.46 9.57
CA ASP A 135 -7.62 18.56 8.91
C ASP A 135 -7.77 19.90 9.66
N GLY A 136 -8.28 19.88 10.90
CA GLY A 136 -8.54 21.08 11.69
C GLY A 136 -7.34 21.66 12.45
N ASP A 137 -6.35 20.83 12.78
CA ASP A 137 -5.19 21.22 13.60
C ASP A 137 -3.89 21.32 12.79
N ILE A 138 -3.70 20.38 11.87
CA ILE A 138 -2.62 20.35 10.89
C ILE A 138 -3.16 19.83 9.55
N TYR A 139 -2.48 20.16 8.45
CA TYR A 139 -2.73 19.53 7.17
C TYR A 139 -1.78 18.35 6.98
N ARG A 140 -2.36 17.15 7.10
CA ARG A 140 -1.67 15.85 6.91
C ARG A 140 -0.97 15.83 5.54
N ARG A 141 0.24 15.29 5.46
CA ARG A 141 1.01 15.34 4.22
C ARG A 141 2.23 14.44 4.19
N SER A 142 2.66 14.12 2.98
CA SER A 142 4.06 13.77 2.70
C SER A 142 4.96 15.03 2.78
N VAL A 143 6.28 14.82 2.74
CA VAL A 143 7.25 15.93 2.78
C VAL A 143 8.11 15.89 1.51
N GLY A 144 8.01 16.94 0.70
CA GLY A 144 8.75 17.07 -0.55
C GLY A 144 10.21 17.44 -0.38
N GLY A 145 10.99 17.21 -1.45
CA GLY A 145 12.39 17.62 -1.53
C GLY A 145 13.35 16.85 -0.63
N GLN A 146 12.90 15.72 -0.06
CA GLN A 146 13.73 14.87 0.78
C GLN A 146 14.61 13.98 -0.09
N GLY A 147 15.85 14.37 -0.34
CA GLY A 147 16.83 13.51 -1.02
C GLY A 147 18.27 13.92 -0.75
N ASP A 148 19.21 12.99 -0.91
CA ASP A 148 20.66 13.21 -0.85
C ASP A 148 21.39 12.12 -1.66
N GLY A 149 22.65 11.78 -1.32
CA GLY A 149 23.42 10.74 -2.02
C GLY A 149 22.89 9.32 -1.79
N ASP A 150 22.21 9.05 -0.68
CA ASP A 150 21.78 7.70 -0.33
C ASP A 150 20.44 7.35 -0.97
N GLY A 151 19.52 8.32 -1.03
CA GLY A 151 18.17 8.07 -1.50
C GLY A 151 17.29 9.33 -1.56
N TYR A 152 16.01 9.11 -1.79
CA TYR A 152 14.98 10.14 -1.74
C TYR A 152 13.60 9.56 -1.41
N ILE A 153 12.67 10.39 -0.94
CA ILE A 153 11.26 10.03 -0.78
C ILE A 153 10.46 10.61 -1.94
N ALA A 154 9.66 9.78 -2.61
CA ALA A 154 8.61 10.22 -3.51
C ALA A 154 7.25 9.91 -2.89
N ILE A 155 6.63 10.93 -2.30
CA ILE A 155 5.35 10.90 -1.58
C ILE A 155 5.37 9.92 -0.38
N ASP A 156 5.22 8.62 -0.61
CA ASP A 156 5.12 7.56 0.40
C ASP A 156 6.19 6.47 0.26
N THR A 157 7.01 6.53 -0.79
CA THR A 157 8.02 5.51 -1.09
C THR A 157 9.43 6.08 -0.98
N PHE A 158 10.28 5.42 -0.21
CA PHE A 158 11.73 5.64 -0.26
C PHE A 158 12.31 4.91 -1.47
N PHE A 159 13.19 5.60 -2.20
CA PHE A 159 13.99 5.05 -3.29
C PHE A 159 15.47 5.22 -2.96
N ALA A 160 16.21 4.12 -2.93
CA ALA A 160 17.66 4.12 -2.88
C ALA A 160 18.25 4.65 -4.21
N LYS A 161 19.41 5.28 -4.15
CA LYS A 161 20.13 5.79 -5.34
C LYS A 161 21.23 4.85 -5.80
N ASP A 162 22.43 5.02 -5.23
CA ASP A 162 23.64 4.45 -5.81
C ASP A 162 23.85 2.97 -5.47
N HIS A 163 23.24 2.49 -4.38
CA HIS A 163 23.34 1.11 -3.91
C HIS A 163 22.09 0.69 -3.13
N PRO A 164 21.71 -0.60 -3.15
CA PRO A 164 20.66 -1.13 -2.30
C PRO A 164 20.99 -1.01 -0.81
N MET A 165 19.96 -0.91 0.00
CA MET A 165 20.02 -0.87 1.47
C MET A 165 19.83 -2.26 2.07
N LEU A 166 20.43 -2.59 3.21
CA LEU A 166 20.43 -3.96 3.77
C LEU A 166 19.50 -4.18 4.96
N GLY A 167 19.01 -3.08 5.52
CA GLY A 167 18.13 -3.07 6.69
C GLY A 167 17.58 -1.68 6.93
N TYR A 168 16.66 -1.55 7.87
CA TYR A 168 16.06 -0.28 8.20
C TYR A 168 15.57 -0.22 9.64
N GLU A 169 15.36 1.01 10.10
CA GLU A 169 14.62 1.31 11.31
C GLU A 169 13.47 2.27 11.00
N LEU A 170 12.40 2.16 11.78
CA LEU A 170 11.30 3.11 11.78
C LEU A 170 11.29 3.91 13.07
N ARG A 171 10.85 5.16 12.99
CA ARG A 171 10.63 6.02 14.15
C ARG A 171 9.27 6.67 14.10
N LEU A 172 8.64 6.73 15.26
CA LEU A 172 7.43 7.47 15.52
C LEU A 172 7.73 8.66 16.40
N GLU A 173 7.14 9.80 16.07
CA GLU A 173 6.94 10.91 16.99
C GLU A 173 5.44 11.15 17.15
N LEU A 174 4.99 11.18 18.39
CA LEU A 174 3.59 11.43 18.75
C LEU A 174 3.51 12.87 19.28
N TYR A 175 2.56 13.64 18.79
CA TYR A 175 2.42 15.06 19.13
C TYR A 175 1.06 15.34 19.77
N ARG A 176 1.05 16.22 20.77
CA ARG A 176 -0.16 16.88 21.29
C ARG A 176 0.09 18.38 21.46
N ALA A 177 -0.92 19.20 21.25
CA ALA A 177 -0.78 20.63 21.53
C ALA A 177 -0.38 20.86 23.00
N ALA A 178 0.54 21.79 23.25
CA ALA A 178 1.02 22.09 24.59
C ALA A 178 -0.14 22.44 25.54
N GLY A 179 -0.09 21.91 26.77
CA GLY A 179 -1.16 22.05 27.76
C GLY A 179 -2.40 21.17 27.53
N SER A 180 -2.44 20.35 26.48
CA SER A 180 -3.48 19.33 26.29
C SER A 180 -3.17 18.05 27.07
N ASN A 181 -4.22 17.38 27.54
CA ASN A 181 -4.11 16.03 28.14
C ASN A 181 -4.50 14.91 27.17
N VAL A 182 -4.86 15.26 25.93
CA VAL A 182 -5.20 14.30 24.88
C VAL A 182 -3.91 13.71 24.30
N SER A 183 -3.93 12.44 23.92
CA SER A 183 -2.82 11.77 23.27
C SER A 183 -3.26 11.09 21.97
N PRO A 184 -2.42 11.10 20.92
CA PRO A 184 -2.57 10.15 19.84
C PRO A 184 -2.24 8.74 20.33
N SER A 185 -2.69 7.73 19.58
CA SER A 185 -2.40 6.31 19.84
C SER A 185 -2.03 5.61 18.54
N VAL A 186 -0.92 4.88 18.52
CA VAL A 186 -0.49 4.04 17.40
C VAL A 186 -0.59 2.58 17.82
N THR A 187 -1.26 1.74 17.03
CA THR A 187 -1.43 0.30 17.34
C THR A 187 -0.62 -0.59 16.43
N ARG A 188 -0.22 -0.09 15.26
CA ARG A 188 0.61 -0.83 14.30
C ARG A 188 1.53 0.11 13.54
N ILE A 189 2.73 -0.35 13.27
CA ILE A 189 3.66 0.24 12.32
C ILE A 189 4.48 -0.88 11.66
N GLY A 190 4.71 -0.76 10.37
CA GLY A 190 5.55 -1.69 9.63
C GLY A 190 6.00 -1.10 8.30
N ALA A 191 6.81 -1.83 7.58
CA ALA A 191 7.18 -1.46 6.22
C ALA A 191 7.35 -2.69 5.32
N VAL A 192 7.03 -2.50 4.05
CA VAL A 192 7.44 -3.39 2.97
C VAL A 192 8.70 -2.82 2.32
N ALA A 193 9.70 -3.66 2.13
CA ALA A 193 10.94 -3.36 1.43
C ALA A 193 11.11 -4.31 0.25
N SER A 194 11.58 -3.80 -0.89
CA SER A 194 11.63 -4.55 -2.15
C SER A 194 12.75 -4.11 -3.08
N ASP A 195 13.08 -4.96 -4.06
CA ASP A 195 13.96 -4.61 -5.18
C ASP A 195 13.32 -4.98 -6.55
N PRO A 196 12.37 -4.17 -7.07
CA PRO A 196 11.55 -4.54 -8.23
C PRO A 196 12.27 -4.46 -9.58
N VAL A 197 13.53 -3.97 -9.62
CA VAL A 197 14.32 -3.70 -10.85
C VAL A 197 14.49 -4.95 -11.73
N ASN A 198 14.32 -6.16 -11.19
CA ASN A 198 14.57 -7.42 -11.88
C ASN A 198 13.34 -8.12 -12.49
N THR A 199 12.18 -7.47 -12.61
CA THR A 199 10.95 -8.13 -13.10
C THR A 199 10.81 -8.27 -14.62
N LYS A 200 11.85 -8.08 -15.44
CA LYS A 200 11.74 -8.18 -16.91
C LYS A 200 12.60 -9.31 -17.50
N PRO A 201 12.01 -10.29 -18.22
CA PRO A 201 10.59 -10.46 -18.50
C PRO A 201 9.80 -10.99 -17.28
N TYR A 202 8.62 -10.41 -17.03
CA TYR A 202 7.68 -10.94 -16.06
C TYR A 202 6.82 -12.00 -16.75
N LEU A 203 6.55 -13.11 -16.06
CA LEU A 203 5.63 -14.14 -16.52
C LEU A 203 4.45 -14.20 -15.54
N PRO A 204 3.22 -13.91 -15.98
CA PRO A 204 2.03 -14.07 -15.15
C PRO A 204 1.94 -15.46 -14.54
N SER A 205 1.56 -15.52 -13.27
CA SER A 205 1.42 -16.77 -12.54
C SER A 205 0.27 -17.63 -13.09
N ALA A 206 0.42 -18.96 -12.94
CA ALA A 206 -0.71 -19.86 -13.12
C ALA A 206 -1.71 -19.69 -11.96
N THR A 207 -3.00 -19.84 -12.26
CA THR A 207 -4.04 -19.77 -11.22
C THR A 207 -4.02 -20.98 -10.29
N THR A 208 -4.39 -20.75 -9.04
CA THR A 208 -4.66 -21.77 -8.02
C THR A 208 -6.15 -21.89 -7.72
N MET A 209 -7.02 -21.19 -8.46
CA MET A 209 -8.46 -21.27 -8.32
C MET A 209 -8.99 -22.61 -8.84
N LYS A 210 -10.05 -23.10 -8.18
CA LYS A 210 -10.78 -24.32 -8.57
C LYS A 210 -12.28 -24.08 -8.78
N SER A 211 -12.74 -22.90 -8.40
CA SER A 211 -14.12 -22.43 -8.48
C SER A 211 -14.12 -20.91 -8.46
N THR A 212 -15.18 -20.28 -8.96
CA THR A 212 -15.36 -18.83 -8.84
C THR A 212 -15.58 -18.45 -7.38
N ILE A 213 -14.88 -17.42 -6.91
CA ILE A 213 -15.12 -16.77 -5.61
C ILE A 213 -15.20 -15.27 -5.88
N VAL A 214 -16.30 -14.64 -5.48
CA VAL A 214 -16.48 -13.18 -5.54
C VAL A 214 -17.01 -12.74 -4.18
N LEU A 215 -16.24 -11.90 -3.50
CA LEU A 215 -16.61 -11.30 -2.23
C LEU A 215 -17.67 -10.23 -2.48
N ALA A 216 -18.64 -10.11 -1.57
CA ALA A 216 -19.74 -9.15 -1.65
C ALA A 216 -19.30 -7.74 -1.24
N VAL A 217 -18.21 -7.25 -1.84
CA VAL A 217 -17.70 -5.88 -1.64
C VAL A 217 -18.63 -4.92 -2.39
N PRO A 218 -19.12 -3.86 -1.73
CA PRO A 218 -19.97 -2.87 -2.40
C PRO A 218 -19.22 -2.18 -3.53
N THR A 219 -19.96 -1.75 -4.54
CA THR A 219 -19.44 -1.12 -5.75
C THR A 219 -19.69 0.37 -5.68
N TYR A 220 -18.62 1.17 -5.74
CA TYR A 220 -18.74 2.63 -5.81
C TYR A 220 -17.92 3.20 -6.97
N SER A 221 -18.50 4.14 -7.71
CA SER A 221 -17.88 4.84 -8.83
C SER A 221 -17.25 6.16 -8.38
N GLN A 222 -15.99 6.41 -8.74
CA GLN A 222 -15.36 7.70 -8.50
C GLN A 222 -15.91 8.80 -9.43
N GLU A 223 -16.37 8.46 -10.63
CA GLU A 223 -16.82 9.42 -11.65
C GLU A 223 -18.12 10.11 -11.28
N ILE A 224 -18.95 9.50 -10.41
CA ILE A 224 -20.13 10.16 -9.84
C ILE A 224 -19.76 11.46 -9.10
N HIS A 225 -18.55 11.51 -8.55
CA HIS A 225 -18.06 12.63 -7.75
C HIS A 225 -17.29 13.68 -8.56
N SER A 226 -17.25 13.56 -9.90
CA SER A 226 -16.53 14.51 -10.75
C SER A 226 -17.01 15.97 -10.55
N GLY A 227 -16.06 16.86 -10.29
CA GLY A 227 -16.26 18.28 -9.99
C GLY A 227 -16.46 18.61 -8.51
N GLN A 228 -16.53 17.63 -7.61
CA GLN A 228 -16.76 17.87 -6.18
C GLN A 228 -15.49 18.31 -5.47
N TYR A 229 -15.61 19.31 -4.60
CA TYR A 229 -14.50 19.91 -3.84
C TYR A 229 -13.27 20.21 -4.72
N ALA A 230 -13.48 20.77 -5.91
CA ALA A 230 -12.43 20.98 -6.91
C ALA A 230 -11.27 21.88 -6.46
N LYS A 231 -11.45 22.68 -5.41
CA LYS A 231 -10.39 23.55 -4.88
C LYS A 231 -9.69 22.94 -3.67
N GLU A 232 -10.39 22.06 -2.96
CA GLU A 232 -9.98 21.54 -1.67
C GLU A 232 -9.35 20.15 -1.81
N TYR A 233 -9.95 19.27 -2.62
CA TYR A 233 -9.66 17.84 -2.66
C TYR A 233 -9.55 17.30 -4.10
N ASP A 234 -9.01 18.07 -5.04
CA ASP A 234 -8.67 17.64 -6.41
C ASP A 234 -9.86 17.21 -7.30
N GLY A 235 -11.09 17.63 -6.96
CA GLY A 235 -12.20 17.66 -7.92
C GLY A 235 -12.89 16.34 -8.20
N GLY A 236 -12.67 15.29 -7.41
CA GLY A 236 -13.33 14.00 -7.62
C GLY A 236 -13.00 13.35 -8.95
N GLY A 237 -13.85 12.42 -9.39
CA GLY A 237 -13.62 11.68 -10.64
C GLY A 237 -12.27 10.94 -10.59
N GLU A 238 -11.52 11.02 -11.69
CA GLU A 238 -10.21 10.37 -11.91
C GLU A 238 -9.21 10.50 -10.72
N ALA A 239 -9.30 11.56 -9.91
CA ALA A 239 -8.42 11.79 -8.76
C ALA A 239 -8.73 10.91 -7.53
N TRP A 240 -9.93 10.32 -7.44
CA TRP A 240 -10.46 9.68 -6.22
C TRP A 240 -10.50 8.15 -6.26
N CYS A 241 -9.71 7.51 -7.13
CA CYS A 241 -9.65 6.04 -7.21
C CYS A 241 -9.30 5.38 -5.86
N SER A 242 -8.33 5.93 -5.12
CA SER A 242 -7.88 5.39 -3.84
C SER A 242 -8.93 5.54 -2.71
N PRO A 243 -9.45 6.75 -2.39
CA PRO A 243 -10.49 6.87 -1.35
C PRO A 243 -11.77 6.10 -1.70
N THR A 244 -12.12 5.97 -2.99
CA THR A 244 -13.26 5.16 -3.44
C THR A 244 -13.01 3.67 -3.17
N SER A 245 -11.84 3.15 -3.57
CA SER A 245 -11.44 1.76 -3.31
C SER A 245 -11.35 1.43 -1.82
N THR A 246 -10.75 2.33 -1.03
CA THR A 246 -10.68 2.21 0.43
C THR A 246 -12.09 2.20 1.04
N SER A 247 -13.00 3.06 0.57
CA SER A 247 -14.39 3.08 1.05
C SER A 247 -15.13 1.78 0.76
N MET A 248 -14.91 1.16 -0.41
CA MET A 248 -15.47 -0.16 -0.73
C MET A 248 -15.02 -1.22 0.28
N VAL A 249 -13.72 -1.29 0.59
CA VAL A 249 -13.17 -2.28 1.53
C VAL A 249 -13.59 -2.00 2.97
N VAL A 250 -13.61 -0.73 3.40
CA VAL A 250 -14.08 -0.34 4.74
C VAL A 250 -15.55 -0.72 4.92
N ALA A 251 -16.40 -0.46 3.92
CA ALA A 251 -17.82 -0.81 3.95
C ALA A 251 -18.07 -2.33 3.90
N TYR A 252 -17.25 -3.10 3.17
CA TYR A 252 -17.31 -4.57 3.15
C TYR A 252 -17.19 -5.17 4.55
N TRP A 253 -16.37 -4.56 5.41
CA TRP A 253 -16.22 -4.98 6.81
C TRP A 253 -17.31 -4.45 7.75
N GLY A 254 -18.33 -3.75 7.24
CA GLY A 254 -19.37 -3.13 8.05
C GLY A 254 -18.89 -1.93 8.87
N SER A 255 -17.75 -1.36 8.49
CA SER A 255 -17.13 -0.19 9.11
C SER A 255 -17.31 1.05 8.24
N GLY A 256 -16.96 2.22 8.77
CA GLY A 256 -16.96 3.47 8.02
C GLY A 256 -17.60 4.65 8.76
N PRO A 257 -17.67 5.83 8.12
CA PRO A 257 -18.27 7.00 8.71
C PRO A 257 -19.78 6.83 8.86
N LYS A 258 -20.36 7.51 9.86
CA LYS A 258 -21.81 7.57 10.08
C LYS A 258 -22.39 8.77 9.34
N SER A 259 -23.71 8.79 9.17
CA SER A 259 -24.43 9.89 8.51
C SER A 259 -24.13 11.28 9.06
N ILE A 260 -23.84 11.38 10.36
CA ILE A 260 -23.46 12.65 10.99
C ILE A 260 -22.06 13.12 10.57
N ASP A 261 -21.14 12.21 10.26
CA ASP A 261 -19.76 12.52 9.91
C ASP A 261 -19.67 13.18 8.52
N TYR A 262 -20.48 12.70 7.56
CA TYR A 262 -20.54 13.22 6.18
C TYR A 262 -21.77 14.13 5.93
N ALA A 263 -22.45 14.59 6.98
CA ALA A 263 -23.61 15.47 6.84
C ALA A 263 -23.28 16.78 6.09
N TYR A 264 -22.05 17.29 6.23
CA TYR A 264 -21.60 18.47 5.48
C TYR A 264 -21.55 18.21 3.97
N VAL A 265 -21.20 16.98 3.55
CA VAL A 265 -21.20 16.60 2.12
C VAL A 265 -22.60 16.67 1.55
N LEU A 266 -23.59 16.14 2.27
CA LEU A 266 -24.99 16.17 1.84
C LEU A 266 -25.58 17.59 1.83
N ASN A 267 -25.03 18.50 2.64
CA ASN A 267 -25.39 19.91 2.59
C ASN A 267 -24.81 20.60 1.35
N ASP A 268 -23.54 20.32 1.05
CA ASP A 268 -22.81 20.98 -0.06
C ASP A 268 -23.21 20.40 -1.42
N TYR A 269 -23.51 19.10 -1.48
CA TYR A 269 -23.96 18.36 -2.65
C TYR A 269 -25.26 17.59 -2.36
N PRO A 270 -26.42 18.26 -2.31
CA PRO A 270 -27.70 17.60 -2.03
C PRO A 270 -28.05 16.51 -3.04
N GLY A 271 -28.39 15.31 -2.53
CA GLY A 271 -28.81 14.18 -3.35
C GLY A 271 -27.68 13.38 -4.00
N ILE A 272 -26.42 13.66 -3.65
CA ILE A 272 -25.27 12.87 -4.09
C ILE A 272 -25.37 11.42 -3.56
N ALA A 273 -24.96 10.47 -4.40
CA ALA A 273 -24.74 9.09 -3.98
C ALA A 273 -23.43 8.99 -3.21
N ASP A 274 -23.35 8.03 -2.28
CA ASP A 274 -22.10 7.66 -1.61
C ASP A 274 -21.27 8.83 -1.00
N PRO A 275 -21.88 9.75 -0.22
CA PRO A 275 -21.19 10.93 0.35
C PRO A 275 -20.01 10.57 1.28
N TRP A 276 -19.88 9.30 1.67
CA TRP A 276 -18.72 8.82 2.41
C TRP A 276 -17.44 8.78 1.56
N ILE A 277 -17.53 8.84 0.22
CA ILE A 277 -16.36 8.94 -0.66
C ILE A 277 -15.72 10.31 -0.55
N ASP A 278 -16.51 11.39 -0.63
CA ASP A 278 -16.03 12.75 -0.35
C ASP A 278 -15.42 12.87 1.04
N TYR A 279 -16.06 12.23 2.03
CA TYR A 279 -15.53 12.14 3.38
C TYR A 279 -14.16 11.43 3.39
N ALA A 280 -14.04 10.27 2.73
CA ALA A 280 -12.79 9.55 2.63
C ALA A 280 -11.72 10.42 1.93
N ALA A 281 -12.05 11.06 0.80
CA ALA A 281 -11.16 11.93 0.04
C ALA A 281 -10.58 13.04 0.92
N ARG A 282 -11.42 13.78 1.67
CA ARG A 282 -10.98 14.78 2.65
C ARG A 282 -10.06 14.17 3.72
N PHE A 283 -10.38 12.98 4.20
CA PHE A 283 -9.70 12.36 5.32
C PHE A 283 -8.41 11.60 4.95
N VAL A 284 -8.13 11.41 3.65
CA VAL A 284 -6.87 10.85 3.14
C VAL A 284 -6.05 11.86 2.34
N PHE A 285 -6.57 13.06 2.07
CA PHE A 285 -5.92 14.04 1.21
C PHE A 285 -4.52 14.40 1.73
N ASP A 286 -3.51 14.20 0.88
CA ASP A 286 -2.14 14.61 1.14
C ASP A 286 -1.93 16.01 0.56
N TYR A 287 -1.80 16.99 1.45
CA TYR A 287 -1.72 18.40 1.07
C TYR A 287 -0.40 18.77 0.37
N HIS A 288 0.66 17.98 0.52
CA HIS A 288 1.88 18.19 -0.27
C HIS A 288 1.77 17.59 -1.66
N TYR A 289 1.24 16.37 -1.74
CA TYR A 289 1.01 15.67 -3.01
C TYR A 289 -0.09 16.35 -3.85
N HIS A 290 -1.03 17.04 -3.19
CA HIS A 290 -2.28 17.52 -3.78
C HIS A 290 -3.13 16.39 -4.34
N GLY A 291 -3.22 15.27 -3.62
CA GLY A 291 -3.98 14.11 -4.07
C GLY A 291 -4.39 13.18 -2.94
N ALA A 292 -5.36 12.31 -3.23
CA ALA A 292 -5.91 11.32 -2.29
C ALA A 292 -5.28 9.92 -2.43
N GLY A 293 -4.26 9.79 -3.28
CA GLY A 293 -3.62 8.53 -3.68
C GLY A 293 -2.48 8.04 -2.80
N ASN A 294 -2.15 8.71 -1.68
CA ASN A 294 -1.09 8.30 -0.77
C ASN A 294 -1.47 6.98 -0.07
N TRP A 295 -0.68 5.92 -0.26
CA TRP A 295 -1.09 4.55 0.13
C TRP A 295 -1.18 4.38 1.65
N PRO A 296 -0.15 4.75 2.45
CA PRO A 296 -0.24 4.67 3.91
C PRO A 296 -1.38 5.50 4.51
N PHE A 297 -1.74 6.62 3.90
CA PHE A 297 -2.82 7.48 4.41
C PHE A 297 -4.19 6.83 4.29
N ASN A 298 -4.43 6.07 3.21
CA ASN A 298 -5.66 5.29 3.03
C ASN A 298 -5.76 4.14 4.04
N VAL A 299 -4.64 3.45 4.30
CA VAL A 299 -4.58 2.41 5.36
C VAL A 299 -4.81 3.02 6.75
N ALA A 300 -4.16 4.13 7.06
CA ALA A 300 -4.32 4.83 8.33
C ALA A 300 -5.76 5.36 8.53
N TYR A 301 -6.42 5.80 7.45
CA TYR A 301 -7.83 6.18 7.46
C TYR A 301 -8.75 5.01 7.83
N ALA A 302 -8.54 3.82 7.26
CA ALA A 302 -9.31 2.64 7.65
C ALA A 302 -9.17 2.32 9.15
N GLY A 303 -7.98 2.55 9.70
CA GLY A 303 -7.67 2.49 11.13
C GLY A 303 -8.64 3.27 12.02
N ARG A 304 -9.13 4.43 11.54
CA ARG A 304 -10.11 5.27 12.25
C ARG A 304 -11.37 4.49 12.65
N PHE A 305 -11.75 3.49 11.85
CA PHE A 305 -12.97 2.71 12.03
C PHE A 305 -12.72 1.35 12.68
N GLY A 306 -11.60 1.20 13.40
CA GLY A 306 -11.27 -0.01 14.15
C GLY A 306 -10.77 -1.16 13.28
N LEU A 307 -10.42 -0.90 12.03
CA LEU A 307 -9.77 -1.85 11.15
C LEU A 307 -8.25 -1.82 11.37
N ASP A 308 -7.60 -2.92 11.01
CA ASP A 308 -6.15 -3.01 10.91
C ASP A 308 -5.76 -3.04 9.43
N GLY A 309 -4.46 -2.87 9.15
CA GLY A 309 -3.96 -3.04 7.80
C GLY A 309 -2.52 -2.60 7.57
N GLU A 310 -2.06 -2.90 6.37
CA GLU A 310 -0.74 -2.52 5.87
C GLU A 310 -0.76 -2.25 4.36
N VAL A 311 0.22 -1.45 3.93
CA VAL A 311 0.68 -1.46 2.54
C VAL A 311 1.74 -2.54 2.43
N THR A 312 1.56 -3.44 1.47
CA THR A 312 2.54 -4.48 1.19
C THR A 312 2.60 -4.82 -0.30
N GLN A 313 3.46 -5.75 -0.69
CA GLN A 313 3.62 -6.21 -2.07
C GLN A 313 3.43 -7.72 -2.16
N LEU A 314 2.67 -8.14 -3.17
CA LEU A 314 2.48 -9.55 -3.53
C LEU A 314 3.32 -9.90 -4.76
N HIS A 315 3.81 -11.12 -4.84
CA HIS A 315 4.63 -11.58 -5.97
C HIS A 315 3.81 -11.90 -7.23
N SER A 316 2.51 -12.13 -7.07
CA SER A 316 1.63 -12.59 -8.15
C SER A 316 0.14 -12.59 -7.78
N LEU A 317 -0.73 -12.79 -8.77
CA LEU A 317 -2.14 -13.05 -8.51
C LEU A 317 -2.38 -14.39 -7.78
N ALA A 318 -1.46 -15.35 -7.85
CA ALA A 318 -1.56 -16.59 -7.07
C ALA A 318 -1.50 -16.33 -5.55
N GLU A 319 -0.79 -15.28 -5.10
CA GLU A 319 -0.84 -14.84 -3.71
C GLU A 319 -2.14 -14.07 -3.41
N ALA A 320 -2.58 -13.19 -4.32
CA ALA A 320 -3.85 -12.47 -4.18
C ALA A 320 -5.06 -13.42 -4.03
N GLU A 321 -5.07 -14.56 -4.75
CA GLU A 321 -6.07 -15.61 -4.61
C GLU A 321 -6.17 -16.17 -3.18
N GLN A 322 -5.07 -16.18 -2.40
CA GLN A 322 -5.08 -16.66 -1.02
C GLN A 322 -5.86 -15.71 -0.11
N PHE A 323 -5.72 -14.39 -0.30
CA PHE A 323 -6.48 -13.38 0.41
C PHE A 323 -7.97 -13.48 0.08
N ILE A 324 -8.31 -13.62 -1.20
CA ILE A 324 -9.71 -13.82 -1.62
C ILE A 324 -10.31 -15.08 -1.03
N LYS A 325 -9.56 -16.21 -1.00
CA LYS A 325 -9.99 -17.45 -0.32
C LYS A 325 -10.17 -17.26 1.19
N ALA A 326 -9.42 -16.36 1.81
CA ALA A 326 -9.57 -15.97 3.21
C ALA A 326 -10.68 -14.93 3.45
N GLY A 327 -11.37 -14.47 2.41
CA GLY A 327 -12.44 -13.47 2.51
C GLY A 327 -11.94 -12.03 2.62
N ILE A 328 -10.69 -11.76 2.25
CA ILE A 328 -10.04 -10.44 2.34
C ILE A 328 -9.90 -9.85 0.93
N PRO A 329 -10.62 -8.76 0.58
CA PRO A 329 -10.40 -8.05 -0.67
C PRO A 329 -9.09 -7.25 -0.61
N LEU A 330 -8.51 -6.97 -1.78
CA LEU A 330 -7.21 -6.28 -1.89
C LEU A 330 -7.37 -5.02 -2.72
N VAL A 331 -6.96 -3.86 -2.19
CA VAL A 331 -6.83 -2.65 -3.02
C VAL A 331 -5.51 -2.74 -3.76
N ALA A 332 -5.51 -2.91 -5.08
CA ALA A 332 -4.31 -3.05 -5.90
C ALA A 332 -3.99 -1.74 -6.63
N SER A 333 -2.70 -1.42 -6.72
CA SER A 333 -2.19 -0.27 -7.47
C SER A 333 -1.69 -0.70 -8.84
N ILE A 334 -2.24 -0.15 -9.91
CA ILE A 334 -1.84 -0.48 -11.29
C ILE A 334 -1.49 0.77 -12.08
N ALA A 335 -0.56 0.66 -13.01
CA ALA A 335 -0.35 1.66 -14.05
C ALA A 335 -0.03 0.98 -15.39
N PHE A 336 -0.39 1.63 -16.49
CA PHE A 336 -0.05 1.12 -17.82
C PHE A 336 -0.21 2.19 -18.91
N THR A 337 0.58 2.01 -19.97
CA THR A 337 0.46 2.78 -21.21
C THR A 337 -0.70 2.27 -22.09
N SER A 338 -1.05 3.00 -23.15
CA SER A 338 -2.32 2.81 -23.86
C SER A 338 -2.62 1.36 -24.28
N ASN A 339 -3.87 0.92 -24.03
CA ASN A 339 -4.47 -0.33 -24.50
C ASN A 339 -3.75 -1.60 -24.02
N LYS A 340 -3.35 -1.63 -22.76
CA LYS A 340 -2.71 -2.80 -22.13
C LYS A 340 -3.63 -3.61 -21.23
N LEU A 341 -4.85 -3.13 -20.98
CA LEU A 341 -5.86 -3.80 -20.18
C LEU A 341 -7.23 -3.64 -20.84
N ASP A 342 -7.75 -4.72 -21.42
CA ASP A 342 -9.03 -4.70 -22.11
C ASP A 342 -10.19 -4.52 -21.12
N GLY A 343 -11.15 -3.64 -21.46
CA GLY A 343 -12.28 -3.33 -20.60
C GLY A 343 -12.02 -2.29 -19.49
N PHE A 344 -10.80 -1.73 -19.43
CA PHE A 344 -10.56 -0.52 -18.63
C PHE A 344 -11.31 0.67 -19.25
N LEU A 345 -11.87 1.55 -18.41
CA LEU A 345 -12.70 2.66 -18.88
C LEU A 345 -11.86 3.69 -19.66
N PHE A 346 -10.63 3.93 -19.19
CA PHE A 346 -9.68 4.82 -19.83
C PHE A 346 -8.72 4.05 -20.74
N LYS A 347 -7.96 4.78 -21.55
CA LYS A 347 -6.97 4.15 -22.44
C LYS A 347 -5.69 3.75 -21.73
N SER A 348 -5.30 4.51 -20.70
CA SER A 348 -4.06 4.38 -19.94
C SER A 348 -4.23 5.02 -18.58
N THR A 349 -3.30 4.75 -17.66
CA THR A 349 -3.23 5.45 -16.37
C THR A 349 -1.77 5.55 -15.91
N ALA A 350 -1.42 6.68 -15.30
CA ALA A 350 -0.13 6.87 -14.63
C ALA A 350 -0.08 6.26 -13.21
N GLY A 351 -1.23 5.84 -12.69
CA GLY A 351 -1.45 5.24 -11.38
C GLY A 351 -2.95 5.18 -11.10
N HIS A 352 -3.47 4.00 -10.78
CA HIS A 352 -4.88 3.77 -10.52
C HIS A 352 -5.06 2.72 -9.44
N LEU A 353 -6.03 2.95 -8.55
CA LEU A 353 -6.36 2.04 -7.47
C LEU A 353 -7.72 1.40 -7.76
N LEU A 354 -7.77 0.08 -7.61
CA LEU A 354 -9.00 -0.70 -7.71
C LEU A 354 -9.01 -1.81 -6.67
N VAL A 355 -10.14 -2.48 -6.49
CA VAL A 355 -10.27 -3.57 -5.52
C VAL A 355 -10.36 -4.91 -6.25
N ILE A 356 -9.41 -5.82 -6.00
CA ILE A 356 -9.58 -7.24 -6.33
C ILE A 356 -10.57 -7.81 -5.33
N VAL A 357 -11.74 -8.23 -5.82
CA VAL A 357 -12.85 -8.74 -5.01
C VAL A 357 -13.08 -10.23 -5.22
N GLY A 358 -12.43 -10.82 -6.22
CA GLY A 358 -12.67 -12.20 -6.57
C GLY A 358 -11.79 -12.72 -7.68
N PHE A 359 -12.00 -13.98 -8.00
CA PHE A 359 -11.45 -14.64 -9.17
C PHE A 359 -12.48 -15.59 -9.76
N MET A 360 -12.52 -15.65 -11.09
CA MET A 360 -13.23 -16.67 -11.83
C MET A 360 -12.52 -18.03 -11.67
N ALA A 361 -13.23 -19.13 -11.98
CA ALA A 361 -12.64 -20.48 -11.88
C ALA A 361 -11.41 -20.70 -12.79
N ASN A 362 -11.29 -19.95 -13.88
CA ASN A 362 -10.12 -19.94 -14.78
C ASN A 362 -8.98 -19.01 -14.30
N GLY A 363 -9.16 -18.30 -13.18
CA GLY A 363 -8.15 -17.44 -12.59
C GLY A 363 -8.17 -15.99 -13.05
N ASP A 364 -9.15 -15.58 -13.86
CA ASP A 364 -9.32 -14.18 -14.22
C ASP A 364 -9.76 -13.37 -12.99
N PRO A 365 -9.06 -12.26 -12.65
CA PRO A 365 -9.44 -11.43 -11.51
C PRO A 365 -10.78 -10.73 -11.76
N VAL A 366 -11.66 -10.83 -10.77
CA VAL A 366 -12.87 -10.01 -10.65
C VAL A 366 -12.52 -8.82 -9.77
N VAL A 367 -12.73 -7.62 -10.29
CA VAL A 367 -12.38 -6.37 -9.62
C VAL A 367 -13.60 -5.47 -9.50
N ASN A 368 -13.68 -4.71 -8.41
CA ASN A 368 -14.45 -3.49 -8.35
C ASN A 368 -13.49 -2.35 -8.69
N ASP A 369 -13.57 -1.85 -9.93
CA ASP A 369 -12.71 -0.77 -10.40
C ASP A 369 -13.50 0.55 -10.44
N PRO A 370 -13.12 1.53 -9.58
CA PRO A 370 -13.88 2.75 -9.37
C PRO A 370 -13.94 3.67 -10.60
N ALA A 371 -13.06 3.50 -11.58
CA ALA A 371 -13.09 4.21 -12.86
C ALA A 371 -14.24 3.69 -13.73
N ALA A 372 -15.47 4.00 -13.33
CA ALA A 372 -16.71 3.54 -13.92
C ALA A 372 -17.70 4.70 -13.93
N THR A 373 -18.63 4.76 -14.88
CA THR A 373 -19.58 5.89 -14.99
C THR A 373 -20.77 5.81 -14.04
N SER A 374 -20.93 4.67 -13.37
CA SER A 374 -21.95 4.42 -12.34
C SER A 374 -21.57 3.21 -11.49
N ASP A 375 -22.12 3.09 -10.28
CA ASP A 375 -21.86 1.97 -9.37
C ASP A 375 -22.16 0.61 -10.01
N GLY A 376 -23.24 0.53 -10.80
CA GLY A 376 -23.63 -0.70 -11.49
C GLY A 376 -22.64 -1.18 -12.57
N THR A 377 -21.64 -0.37 -12.92
CA THR A 377 -20.61 -0.69 -13.92
C THR A 377 -19.21 -0.85 -13.35
N VAL A 378 -19.06 -0.76 -12.02
CA VAL A 378 -17.76 -0.83 -11.30
C VAL A 378 -17.17 -2.25 -11.35
N GLN A 379 -18.00 -3.28 -11.17
CA GLN A 379 -17.52 -4.65 -11.14
C GLN A 379 -17.25 -5.18 -12.55
N ARG A 380 -16.04 -5.69 -12.78
CA ARG A 380 -15.63 -6.29 -14.05
C ARG A 380 -14.62 -7.41 -13.84
N THR A 381 -14.45 -8.22 -14.88
CA THR A 381 -13.45 -9.29 -14.92
C THR A 381 -12.40 -8.92 -15.95
N TYR A 382 -11.13 -9.00 -15.59
CA TYR A 382 -10.01 -8.74 -16.48
C TYR A 382 -9.31 -10.02 -16.90
N ASP A 383 -8.67 -9.99 -18.07
CA ASP A 383 -7.74 -11.04 -18.46
C ASP A 383 -6.58 -11.09 -17.44
N ARG A 384 -6.34 -12.28 -16.88
CA ARG A 384 -5.32 -12.49 -15.86
C ARG A 384 -3.94 -12.03 -16.31
N ALA A 385 -3.53 -12.40 -17.52
CA ALA A 385 -2.18 -12.15 -18.01
C ALA A 385 -1.95 -10.65 -18.23
N GLN A 386 -2.92 -9.95 -18.81
CA GLN A 386 -2.87 -8.49 -18.95
C GLN A 386 -2.81 -7.79 -17.59
N PHE A 387 -3.71 -8.16 -16.67
CA PHE A 387 -3.77 -7.54 -15.35
C PHE A 387 -2.47 -7.73 -14.57
N GLU A 388 -2.02 -8.98 -14.41
CA GLU A 388 -0.85 -9.30 -13.60
C GLU A 388 0.42 -8.70 -14.20
N GLN A 389 0.57 -8.74 -15.53
CA GLN A 389 1.70 -8.11 -16.20
C GLN A 389 1.75 -6.60 -15.90
N ASN A 390 0.63 -5.90 -16.03
CA ASN A 390 0.59 -4.45 -15.78
C ASN A 390 0.81 -4.14 -14.30
N TRP A 391 0.12 -4.82 -13.39
CA TRP A 391 0.27 -4.65 -11.95
C TRP A 391 1.72 -4.84 -11.49
N MET A 392 2.33 -5.97 -11.89
CA MET A 392 3.66 -6.35 -11.39
C MET A 392 4.78 -5.51 -11.99
N THR A 393 4.66 -5.08 -13.25
CA THR A 393 5.71 -4.28 -13.90
C THR A 393 5.58 -2.78 -13.73
N SER A 394 4.46 -2.30 -13.16
CA SER A 394 4.27 -0.89 -12.87
C SER A 394 4.50 -0.53 -11.40
N THR A 395 3.95 -1.33 -10.48
CA THR A 395 3.94 -0.99 -9.05
C THR A 395 4.56 -2.07 -8.18
N GLY A 396 5.11 -3.13 -8.78
CA GLY A 396 5.70 -4.22 -8.01
C GLY A 396 4.69 -4.83 -7.05
N GLY A 397 3.50 -5.17 -7.54
CA GLY A 397 2.56 -5.96 -6.74
C GLY A 397 1.97 -5.23 -5.52
N ILE A 398 2.08 -3.90 -5.44
CA ILE A 398 1.58 -3.11 -4.30
C ILE A 398 0.08 -3.35 -4.09
N VAL A 399 -0.27 -3.62 -2.83
CA VAL A 399 -1.65 -3.72 -2.33
C VAL A 399 -1.82 -3.04 -0.98
N TYR A 400 -3.07 -2.66 -0.68
CA TYR A 400 -3.51 -2.40 0.68
C TYR A 400 -4.23 -3.65 1.16
N VAL A 401 -3.80 -4.13 2.32
CA VAL A 401 -4.51 -5.17 3.06
C VAL A 401 -5.21 -4.46 4.21
N ILE A 402 -6.55 -4.48 4.21
CA ILE A 402 -7.38 -3.86 5.25
C ILE A 402 -8.37 -4.92 5.74
N HIS A 403 -8.34 -5.20 7.03
CA HIS A 403 -9.15 -6.26 7.63
C HIS A 403 -9.39 -5.99 9.13
N PRO A 404 -10.47 -6.54 9.73
CA PRO A 404 -10.61 -6.52 11.18
C PRO A 404 -9.62 -7.50 11.81
N ALA A 405 -9.17 -7.22 13.04
CA ALA A 405 -8.26 -8.09 13.79
C ALA A 405 -8.82 -9.52 14.02
N SER A 406 -10.14 -9.71 13.89
CA SER A 406 -10.79 -11.02 13.99
C SER A 406 -10.60 -11.91 12.76
N VAL A 407 -10.15 -11.36 11.63
CA VAL A 407 -9.89 -12.10 10.40
C VAL A 407 -8.38 -12.24 10.23
N PRO A 408 -7.82 -13.45 10.35
CA PRO A 408 -6.39 -13.66 10.19
C PRO A 408 -5.97 -13.55 8.72
N LEU A 409 -4.77 -13.03 8.48
CA LEU A 409 -4.14 -13.07 7.17
C LEU A 409 -3.82 -14.52 6.75
N PRO A 410 -3.83 -14.85 5.44
CA PRO A 410 -3.34 -16.14 4.97
C PRO A 410 -1.85 -16.30 5.31
N ALA A 411 -1.37 -17.54 5.36
CA ALA A 411 0.05 -17.79 5.60
C ALA A 411 0.91 -17.19 4.49
N GLY A 412 1.82 -16.27 4.84
CA GLY A 412 2.73 -15.61 3.92
C GLY A 412 4.12 -16.22 3.87
N THR A 413 4.91 -15.79 2.88
CA THR A 413 6.32 -16.17 2.71
C THR A 413 7.28 -15.10 3.27
N GLY A 414 6.76 -14.12 4.01
CA GLY A 414 7.52 -13.02 4.61
C GLY A 414 7.21 -11.64 4.01
N ASN A 415 6.22 -11.54 3.11
CA ASN A 415 5.80 -10.32 2.45
C ASN A 415 4.44 -9.78 2.90
N TRP A 416 3.85 -10.27 4.01
CA TRP A 416 2.75 -9.63 4.74
C TRP A 416 2.62 -10.20 6.15
#